data_AF-A0A6I3GV35-F1
#
_entry.id   AF-A0A6I3GV35-F1
#
_cell.length_a   1.000
_cell.length_b   1.000
_cell.length_c   1.000
_cell.angle_alpha   90.00
_cell.angle_beta   90.00
_cell.angle_gamma   90.00
#
_symmetry.space_group_name_H-M   'P 1'
#
loop_
_entity.id
_entity.type
_entity.pdbx_description
1 polymer ?
#
loop_
_entity_poly.entity_id
_entity_poly.type
_entity_poly.pdbx_seq_one_letter_code
_entity_poly.pdbx_strand_id
1 'polypeptide(L)'
;MLETLFIATLIFLFLNRSKRKRRPRSLDGELKELIATDQEYKGIALDIKNYLLWIIECNNNDEEKFNDLQLTKAQEIIDRAGPAAFYWMSDIAAQLALLSAAQINGIPTNVNVELGASATAGDVVRVVVK
;
A
#
# COMPACT_ATOMS: atom_id res chain seq x y z
N MET A 1 -38.58 44.46 -6.58
CA MET A 1 -37.40 45.00 -7.30
C MET A 1 -36.08 44.47 -6.73
N LEU A 2 -35.86 44.51 -5.41
CA LEU A 2 -34.62 44.00 -4.79
C LEU A 2 -34.52 42.47 -4.80
N GLU A 3 -35.62 41.76 -4.54
CA GLU A 3 -35.65 40.28 -4.51
C GLU A 3 -35.34 39.65 -5.87
N THR A 4 -35.83 40.25 -6.96
CA THR A 4 -35.55 39.80 -8.33
C THR A 4 -34.07 39.99 -8.70
N LEU A 5 -33.44 41.07 -8.21
CA LEU A 5 -32.01 41.31 -8.39
C LEU A 5 -31.15 40.34 -7.58
N PHE A 6 -31.60 39.99 -6.37
CA PHE A 6 -30.92 39.03 -5.49
C PHE A 6 -30.94 37.60 -6.05
N ILE A 7 -32.09 37.17 -6.58
CA ILE A 7 -32.22 35.86 -7.23
C ILE A 7 -31.37 35.80 -8.52
N ALA A 8 -31.37 36.88 -9.31
CA ALA A 8 -30.54 36.96 -10.51
C ALA A 8 -29.04 36.88 -10.21
N THR A 9 -28.58 37.50 -9.11
CA THR A 9 -27.17 37.44 -8.69
C THR A 9 -26.78 36.05 -8.18
N LEU A 10 -27.65 35.36 -7.45
CA LEU A 10 -27.41 33.98 -7.02
C LEU A 10 -27.30 33.01 -8.20
N ILE A 11 -28.20 33.13 -9.18
CA ILE A 11 -28.16 32.33 -10.41
C ILE A 11 -26.88 32.60 -11.20
N PHE A 12 -26.48 33.87 -11.33
CA PHE A 12 -25.25 34.27 -11.99
C PHE A 12 -24.00 33.68 -11.30
N LEU A 13 -23.92 33.76 -9.97
CA LEU A 13 -22.82 33.18 -9.20
C LEU A 13 -22.79 31.65 -9.29
N PHE A 14 -23.95 31.00 -9.31
CA PHE A 14 -24.06 29.55 -9.46
C PHE A 14 -23.58 29.08 -10.83
N LEU A 15 -23.99 29.75 -11.91
CA LEU A 15 -23.55 29.46 -13.27
C LEU A 15 -22.06 29.74 -13.47
N ASN A 16 -21.52 30.78 -12.83
CA ASN A 16 -20.12 31.18 -12.98
C ASN A 16 -19.15 30.35 -12.13
N ARG A 17 -19.65 29.54 -11.17
CA ARG A 17 -18.84 28.64 -10.34
C ARG A 17 -18.26 27.43 -11.09
N SER A 18 -18.78 27.11 -12.28
CA SER A 18 -18.48 25.87 -13.00
C SER A 18 -17.15 25.87 -13.78
N LYS A 19 -16.54 27.02 -14.06
CA LYS A 19 -15.32 27.06 -14.88
C LYS A 19 -14.05 26.99 -14.05
N ARG A 20 -13.87 25.90 -13.29
CA ARG A 20 -12.51 25.49 -12.89
C ARG A 20 -11.77 25.17 -14.18
N LYS A 21 -10.87 26.07 -14.60
CA LYS A 21 -9.93 25.82 -15.70
C LYS A 21 -9.22 24.50 -15.38
N ARG A 22 -9.60 23.42 -16.06
CA ARG A 22 -8.76 22.22 -16.12
C ARG A 22 -7.47 22.69 -16.77
N ARG A 23 -6.41 22.82 -15.96
CA ARG A 23 -5.08 23.11 -16.50
C ARG A 23 -4.81 22.03 -17.56
N PRO A 24 -4.34 22.38 -18.76
CA PRO A 24 -3.95 21.36 -19.73
C PRO A 24 -2.85 20.53 -19.05
N ARG A 25 -3.18 19.28 -18.71
CA ARG A 25 -2.20 18.30 -18.26
C ARG A 25 -1.32 18.03 -19.48
N SER A 26 -0.08 18.50 -19.45
CA SER A 26 0.90 18.06 -20.43
C SER A 26 1.18 16.58 -20.17
N LEU A 27 1.45 15.82 -21.23
CA LEU A 27 1.83 14.42 -21.15
C LEU A 27 2.97 14.21 -20.13
N ASP A 28 3.96 15.11 -20.13
CA ASP A 28 5.07 15.12 -19.18
C ASP A 28 4.64 15.32 -17.72
N GLY A 29 3.57 16.10 -17.50
CA GLY A 29 2.99 16.32 -16.19
C GLY A 29 2.28 15.08 -15.64
N GLU A 30 1.54 14.37 -16.49
CA GLU A 30 0.91 13.09 -16.12
C GLU A 30 1.96 12.01 -15.88
N LEU A 31 2.99 11.93 -16.73
CA LEU A 31 4.10 11.00 -16.53
C LEU A 31 4.83 11.25 -15.21
N LYS A 32 5.10 12.53 -14.88
CA LYS A 32 5.72 12.90 -13.60
C LYS A 32 4.83 12.57 -12.41
N GLU A 33 3.52 12.79 -12.52
CA GLU A 33 2.52 12.42 -11.50
C GLU A 33 2.52 10.90 -11.29
N LEU A 34 2.45 10.11 -12.37
CA LEU A 34 2.51 8.65 -12.32
C LEU A 34 3.79 8.11 -11.71
N ILE A 35 4.96 8.68 -12.07
CA ILE A 35 6.25 8.28 -11.48
C ILE A 35 6.27 8.59 -9.99
N ALA A 36 5.78 9.75 -9.57
CA ALA A 36 5.71 10.11 -8.16
C ALA A 36 4.80 9.16 -7.37
N THR A 37 3.63 8.82 -7.93
CA THR A 37 2.72 7.86 -7.31
C THR A 37 3.32 6.45 -7.26
N ASP A 38 4.01 5.99 -8.31
CA ASP A 38 4.73 4.71 -8.32
C ASP A 38 5.82 4.65 -7.23
N GLN A 39 6.59 5.73 -7.07
CA GLN A 39 7.59 5.83 -6.00
C GLN A 39 6.96 5.79 -4.61
N GLU A 40 5.81 6.44 -4.42
CA GLU A 40 5.06 6.40 -3.16
C GLU A 40 4.56 4.98 -2.84
N TYR A 41 4.00 4.27 -3.84
CA TYR A 41 3.58 2.88 -3.67
C TYR A 41 4.73 1.95 -3.34
N LYS A 42 5.90 2.14 -3.94
CA LYS A 42 7.12 1.39 -3.59
C LYS A 42 7.55 1.65 -2.15
N GLY A 43 7.50 2.90 -1.70
CA GLY A 43 7.78 3.24 -0.31
C GLY A 43 6.81 2.56 0.67
N ILE A 44 5.52 2.53 0.34
CA ILE A 44 4.49 1.86 1.14
C ILE A 44 4.72 0.35 1.21
N ALA A 45 4.99 -0.30 0.06
CA ALA A 45 5.27 -1.72 0.01
C ALA A 45 6.49 -2.10 0.86
N LEU A 46 7.53 -1.26 0.83
CA LEU A 46 8.73 -1.43 1.66
C LEU A 46 8.41 -1.35 3.16
N ASP A 47 7.56 -0.41 3.57
CA ASP A 47 7.18 -0.29 4.98
C ASP A 47 6.34 -1.48 5.46
N ILE A 48 5.42 -1.98 4.64
CA ILE A 48 4.66 -3.19 4.94
C ILE A 48 5.60 -4.41 5.04
N LYS A 49 6.57 -4.53 4.12
CA LYS A 49 7.60 -5.59 4.17
C LYS A 49 8.41 -5.52 5.46
N ASN A 50 8.87 -4.34 5.84
CA ASN A 50 9.65 -4.14 7.05
C ASN A 50 8.83 -4.43 8.32
N TYR A 51 7.56 -4.03 8.33
CA TYR A 51 6.65 -4.36 9.42
C TYR A 51 6.45 -5.87 9.56
N LEU A 52 6.27 -6.60 8.45
CA LEU A 52 6.18 -8.06 8.45
C LEU A 52 7.46 -8.72 8.99
N LEU A 53 8.63 -8.26 8.54
CA LEU A 53 9.92 -8.76 9.04
C LEU A 53 10.09 -8.50 10.54
N TRP A 54 9.65 -7.34 11.01
CA TRP A 54 9.67 -7.02 12.44
C TRP A 54 8.74 -7.91 13.25
N ILE A 55 7.52 -8.19 12.77
CA ILE A 55 6.60 -9.13 13.43
C ILE A 55 7.20 -10.55 13.50
N ILE A 56 7.88 -11.00 12.46
CA ILE A 56 8.60 -12.29 12.48
C ILE A 56 9.67 -12.29 13.57
N GLU A 57 10.44 -11.21 13.69
CA GLU A 57 11.47 -11.09 14.71
C GLU A 57 10.87 -11.07 16.13
N CYS A 58 9.83 -10.28 16.36
CA CYS A 58 9.08 -10.28 17.63
C CYS A 58 8.58 -11.68 18.00
N ASN A 59 8.04 -12.42 17.03
CA ASN A 59 7.57 -13.80 17.26
C ASN A 59 8.71 -14.76 17.59
N ASN A 60 9.89 -14.59 16.96
CA ASN A 60 11.07 -15.41 17.27
C ASN A 60 11.63 -15.13 18.68
N ASN A 61 11.39 -13.92 19.20
CA ASN A 61 11.83 -13.47 20.52
C ASN A 61 10.74 -13.63 21.59
N ASP A 62 9.64 -14.34 21.29
CA ASP A 62 8.49 -14.56 22.18
C ASP A 62 7.89 -13.25 22.76
N GLU A 63 7.95 -12.16 21.99
CA GLU A 63 7.38 -10.88 22.41
C GLU A 63 5.84 -10.92 22.44
N GLU A 64 5.24 -10.09 23.29
CA GLU A 64 3.79 -9.96 23.38
C GLU A 64 3.19 -9.47 22.06
N LYS A 65 2.23 -10.23 21.54
CA LYS A 65 1.50 -9.91 20.32
C LYS A 65 0.51 -8.78 20.58
N PHE A 66 0.32 -7.92 19.58
CA PHE A 66 -0.61 -6.78 19.66
C PHE A 66 -0.26 -5.78 20.76
N ASN A 67 1.02 -5.66 21.09
CA ASN A 67 1.47 -4.61 22.00
C ASN A 67 1.27 -3.21 21.39
N ASP A 68 1.25 -2.19 22.24
CA ASP A 68 0.96 -0.81 21.83
C ASP A 68 1.92 -0.28 20.75
N LEU A 69 3.19 -0.69 20.80
CA LEU A 69 4.18 -0.30 19.80
C LEU A 69 3.85 -0.91 18.43
N GLN A 70 3.47 -2.20 18.38
CA GLN A 70 3.06 -2.89 17.17
C GLN A 70 1.81 -2.29 16.55
N LEU A 71 0.81 -1.97 17.37
CA LEU A 71 -0.44 -1.35 16.92
C LEU A 71 -0.21 0.08 16.42
N THR A 72 0.63 0.86 17.11
CA THR A 72 0.98 2.22 16.68
C THR A 72 1.67 2.21 15.32
N LYS A 73 2.64 1.30 15.11
CA LYS A 73 3.31 1.15 13.81
C LYS A 73 2.39 0.66 12.70
N ALA A 74 1.48 -0.26 13.00
CA ALA A 74 0.44 -0.64 12.04
C ALA A 74 -0.43 0.54 11.63
N GLN A 75 -0.85 1.36 12.59
CA GLN A 75 -1.69 2.53 12.33
C GLN A 75 -0.96 3.56 11.46
N GLU A 76 0.33 3.85 11.72
CA GLU A 76 1.14 4.75 10.88
C GLU A 76 1.17 4.29 9.41
N ILE A 77 1.31 2.98 9.17
CA ILE A 77 1.30 2.40 7.82
C ILE A 77 -0.09 2.51 7.19
N ILE A 78 -1.15 2.20 7.94
CA ILE A 78 -2.53 2.29 7.49
C ILE A 78 -2.91 3.73 7.14
N ASP A 79 -2.49 4.71 7.94
CA ASP A 79 -2.78 6.12 7.70
C ASP A 79 -2.13 6.61 6.41
N ARG A 80 -0.95 6.10 6.07
CA ARG A 80 -0.25 6.45 4.83
C ARG A 80 -0.79 5.70 3.61
N ALA A 81 -1.06 4.42 3.75
CA ALA A 81 -1.40 3.54 2.64
C ALA A 81 -2.91 3.44 2.37
N GLY A 82 -3.74 3.74 3.36
CA GLY A 82 -5.19 3.60 3.30
C GLY A 82 -5.63 2.16 2.95
N PRO A 83 -6.67 2.00 2.12
CA PRO A 83 -7.16 0.68 1.70
C PRO A 83 -6.10 -0.20 1.02
N ALA A 84 -5.06 0.39 0.43
CA ALA A 84 -3.99 -0.36 -0.22
C ALA A 84 -3.21 -1.23 0.78
N ALA A 85 -3.11 -0.82 2.05
CA ALA A 85 -2.44 -1.61 3.08
C ALA A 85 -3.04 -3.02 3.19
N PHE A 86 -4.37 -3.08 3.25
CA PHE A 86 -5.10 -4.35 3.39
C PHE A 86 -4.94 -5.23 2.15
N TYR A 87 -4.97 -4.64 0.95
CA TYR A 87 -4.71 -5.36 -0.29
C TYR A 87 -3.30 -5.97 -0.29
N TRP A 88 -2.27 -5.17 -0.01
CA TRP A 88 -0.87 -5.63 0.00
C TRP A 88 -0.64 -6.75 1.02
N MET A 89 -1.15 -6.60 2.25
CA MET A 89 -1.05 -7.66 3.26
C MET A 89 -1.75 -8.95 2.81
N SER A 90 -2.91 -8.83 2.17
CA SER A 90 -3.66 -9.98 1.66
C SER A 90 -2.93 -10.68 0.49
N ASP A 91 -2.32 -9.90 -0.41
CA ASP A 91 -1.55 -10.43 -1.53
C ASP A 91 -0.30 -11.19 -1.04
N ILE A 92 0.43 -10.61 -0.07
CA ILE A 92 1.56 -11.30 0.57
C ILE A 92 1.10 -12.61 1.22
N ALA A 93 -0.01 -12.58 1.96
CA ALA A 93 -0.55 -13.80 2.59
C ALA A 93 -0.91 -14.88 1.55
N ALA A 94 -1.50 -14.48 0.41
CA ALA A 94 -1.81 -15.39 -0.69
C ALA A 94 -0.53 -16.00 -1.32
N GLN A 95 0.50 -15.19 -1.54
CA GLN A 95 1.80 -15.67 -2.06
C GLN A 95 2.45 -16.66 -1.10
N LEU A 96 2.47 -16.37 0.20
CA LEU A 96 3.02 -17.28 1.22
C LEU A 96 2.23 -18.59 1.34
N ALA A 97 0.90 -18.53 1.21
CA ALA A 97 0.04 -19.72 1.19
C ALA A 97 0.32 -20.60 -0.05
N LEU A 98 0.53 -19.98 -1.22
CA LEU A 98 0.90 -20.69 -2.44
C LEU A 98 2.24 -21.43 -2.27
N LEU A 99 3.25 -20.76 -1.70
CA LEU A 99 4.55 -21.39 -1.42
C LEU A 99 4.43 -22.53 -0.41
N SER A 100 3.61 -22.36 0.63
CA SER A 100 3.35 -23.42 1.61
C SER A 100 2.70 -24.64 0.96
N ALA A 101 1.71 -24.42 0.07
CA ALA A 101 1.08 -25.50 -0.68
C ALA A 101 2.05 -26.20 -1.65
N ALA A 102 2.92 -25.44 -2.32
CA ALA A 102 3.95 -26.00 -3.19
C ALA A 102 4.92 -26.90 -2.39
N GLN A 103 5.36 -26.46 -1.21
CA GLN A 103 6.22 -27.23 -0.32
C GLN A 103 5.54 -28.54 0.14
N ILE A 104 4.28 -28.50 0.57
CA ILE A 104 3.51 -29.68 0.98
C ILE A 104 3.40 -30.71 -0.16
N ASN A 105 3.21 -30.22 -1.39
CA ASN A 105 3.07 -31.06 -2.57
C ASN A 105 4.40 -31.45 -3.23
N GLY A 106 5.55 -31.05 -2.67
CA GLY A 106 6.88 -31.33 -3.24
C GLY A 106 7.14 -30.66 -4.60
N ILE A 107 6.46 -29.55 -4.89
CA ILE A 107 6.62 -28.78 -6.13
C ILE A 107 7.78 -27.77 -5.93
N PRO A 108 8.85 -27.81 -6.74
CA PRO A 108 9.94 -26.87 -6.62
C PRO A 108 9.50 -25.46 -7.02
N THR A 109 9.90 -24.44 -6.24
CA THR A 109 9.67 -23.02 -6.56
C THR A 109 11.00 -22.30 -6.82
N ASN A 110 10.94 -21.12 -7.44
CA ASN A 110 12.09 -20.25 -7.59
C ASN A 110 12.71 -19.86 -6.24
N VAL A 111 11.89 -19.75 -5.19
CA VAL A 111 12.34 -19.45 -3.82
C VAL A 111 13.20 -20.61 -3.27
N ASN A 112 12.84 -21.86 -3.57
CA ASN A 112 13.66 -23.03 -3.17
C ASN A 112 15.04 -23.00 -3.86
N VAL A 113 15.11 -22.56 -5.11
CA VAL A 113 16.37 -22.45 -5.87
C VAL A 113 17.25 -21.34 -5.29
N GLU A 114 16.66 -20.22 -4.90
CA GLU A 114 17.37 -19.05 -4.39
C GLU A 114 17.85 -19.22 -2.95
N LEU A 115 17.02 -19.78 -2.07
CA LEU A 115 17.30 -19.86 -0.62
C LEU A 115 17.85 -21.22 -0.17
N GLY A 116 17.69 -22.28 -0.98
CA GLY A 116 18.09 -23.63 -0.60
C GLY A 116 17.23 -24.24 0.53
N ALA A 117 17.78 -25.24 1.22
CA ALA A 117 17.03 -26.09 2.15
C ALA A 117 16.92 -25.55 3.59
N SER A 118 17.63 -24.47 3.94
CA SER A 118 17.71 -23.94 5.32
C SER A 118 17.17 -22.51 5.45
N ALA A 119 16.25 -22.13 4.57
CA ALA A 119 15.64 -20.80 4.55
C ALA A 119 14.85 -20.52 5.84
N THR A 120 15.04 -19.34 6.43
CA THR A 120 14.17 -18.85 7.51
C THR A 120 12.90 -18.20 6.94
N ALA A 121 11.87 -18.03 7.77
CA ALA A 121 10.66 -17.28 7.37
C ALA A 121 11.00 -15.85 6.90
N GLY A 122 11.97 -15.20 7.55
CA GLY A 122 12.46 -13.87 7.15
C GLY A 122 13.15 -13.88 5.79
N ASP A 123 13.89 -14.92 5.44
CA ASP A 123 14.53 -15.05 4.13
C ASP A 123 13.50 -15.22 3.02
N VAL A 124 12.47 -16.02 3.26
CA VAL A 124 11.34 -16.18 2.34
C VAL A 124 10.66 -14.83 2.10
N VAL A 125 10.34 -14.07 3.15
CA VAL A 125 9.73 -12.73 3.01
C VAL A 125 10.64 -11.78 2.23
N ARG A 126 11.95 -11.81 2.46
CA ARG A 126 12.91 -10.95 1.75
C ARG A 126 12.92 -11.17 0.24
N VAL A 127 12.75 -12.42 -0.21
CA VAL A 127 12.74 -12.82 -1.63
C VAL A 127 11.37 -12.60 -2.28
N VAL A 128 10.30 -12.94 -1.56
CA VAL A 128 8.93 -12.96 -2.10
C VAL A 128 8.34 -11.55 -2.17
N VAL A 129 8.52 -10.75 -1.12
CA VAL A 129 7.99 -9.38 -1.05
C VAL A 129 9.04 -8.43 -1.62
N LYS A 130 8.78 -7.83 -2.78
CA LYS A 130 9.73 -6.94 -3.47
C LYS A 130 9.46 -5.47 -3.23
#